data_AF-A0AAN9HYN9-F1
#
_entry.id   AF-A0AAN9HYN9-F1
#
_cell.length_a   1.000
_cell.length_b   1.000
_cell.length_c   1.000
_cell.angle_alpha   90.00
_cell.angle_beta   90.00
_cell.angle_gamma   90.00
#
_symmetry.space_group_name_H-M   'P 1'
#
loop_
_entity.id
_entity.type
_entity.pdbx_description
1 polymer ?
#
loop_
_entity_poly.entity_id
_entity_poly.type
_entity_poly.pdbx_seq_one_letter_code
_entity_poly.pdbx_strand_id
1 'polypeptide(L)' 'MASNKKFEVILLAFVCGAILLGGNMKSVEAKICPQVCYDVAYMTCKSSGDQHLTPACNCCIASKGCTLYNADGTPFCTAS' A
#
# COMPACT_ATOMS: atom_id res chain seq x y z
N MET A 1 -9.75 6.84 -51.83
CA MET A 1 -10.20 6.35 -50.51
C MET A 1 -11.20 7.35 -49.97
N ALA A 2 -12.48 6.99 -49.88
CA ALA A 2 -13.53 7.89 -49.44
C ALA A 2 -13.58 7.88 -47.90
N SER A 3 -13.03 8.92 -47.27
CA SER A 3 -13.23 9.13 -45.83
C SER A 3 -14.69 9.46 -45.59
N ASN A 4 -15.41 8.55 -44.93
CA ASN A 4 -16.78 8.80 -44.49
C ASN A 4 -16.70 9.82 -43.35
N LYS A 5 -17.16 11.06 -43.56
CA LYS A 5 -17.07 12.16 -42.58
C LYS A 5 -17.67 11.82 -41.21
N LYS A 6 -18.63 10.89 -41.18
CA LYS A 6 -19.20 10.31 -39.96
C LYS A 6 -18.18 9.46 -39.19
N PHE A 7 -17.38 8.67 -39.89
CA PHE A 7 -16.35 7.80 -39.32
C PHE A 7 -15.19 8.61 -38.74
N GLU A 8 -14.81 9.71 -39.40
CA GLU A 8 -13.83 10.70 -38.90
C GLU A 8 -14.28 11.34 -37.59
N VAL A 9 -15.54 11.80 -37.51
CA VAL A 9 -16.08 12.42 -36.30
C VAL A 9 -16.21 11.41 -35.15
N ILE A 10 -16.63 10.17 -35.46
CA ILE A 10 -16.69 9.10 -34.47
C ILE A 10 -15.30 8.75 -33.95
N LEU A 11 -14.31 8.64 -34.82
CA LEU A 11 -12.92 8.36 -34.44
C LEU A 11 -12.36 9.47 -33.54
N LEU A 12 -12.60 10.74 -33.90
CA LEU A 12 -12.17 11.89 -33.11
C LEU A 12 -12.83 11.90 -31.72
N ALA A 13 -14.13 11.59 -31.63
CA ALA A 13 -14.85 11.52 -30.36
C ALA A 13 -14.32 10.41 -29.45
N PHE A 14 -13.99 9.23 -30.00
CA PHE A 14 -13.38 8.13 -29.25
C PHE A 14 -11.99 8.49 -28.72
N VAL A 15 -11.16 9.15 -29.55
CA VAL A 15 -9.82 9.60 -29.14
C VAL A 15 -9.92 10.63 -28.02
N CYS A 16 -10.79 11.64 -28.15
CA CYS A 16 -11.01 12.63 -27.10
C CYS A 16 -11.53 12.01 -25.81
N GLY A 17 -12.46 11.05 -25.91
CA GLY A 17 -13.00 10.32 -24.76
C GLY A 17 -11.92 9.55 -23.99
N ALA A 18 -11.03 8.86 -24.70
CA ALA A 18 -9.94 8.10 -24.07
C ALA A 18 -8.92 9.00 -23.36
N ILE A 19 -8.61 10.17 -23.93
CA ILE A 19 -7.67 11.14 -23.33
C ILE A 19 -8.26 11.77 -22.06
N LEU A 20 -9.56 12.10 -22.08
CA LEU A 20 -10.25 12.69 -20.93
C LEU A 20 -10.54 11.70 -19.79
N LEU A 21 -10.65 10.40 -20.12
CA LEU A 21 -10.85 9.30 -19.16
C LEU A 21 -9.53 8.73 -18.61
N GLY A 22 -8.39 9.38 -18.84
CA GLY A 22 -7.10 9.03 -18.25
C GLY A 22 -7.23 8.90 -16.73
N GLY A 23 -7.36 7.66 -16.26
CA GLY A 23 -7.65 7.35 -14.87
C GLY A 23 -6.55 7.87 -13.97
N ASN A 24 -6.94 8.44 -12.83
CA ASN A 24 -6.03 8.71 -11.73
C ASN A 24 -5.50 7.38 -11.20
N MET A 25 -4.42 6.87 -11.78
CA MET A 25 -3.70 5.72 -11.25
C MET A 25 -3.07 6.17 -9.93
N LYS A 26 -3.78 5.94 -8.83
CA LYS A 26 -3.16 5.96 -7.50
C LYS A 26 -2.08 4.89 -7.55
N SER A 27 -0.82 5.33 -7.66
CA SER A 27 0.33 4.46 -7.52
C SER A 27 0.20 3.78 -6.16
N VAL A 28 -0.09 2.49 -6.16
CA VAL A 28 -0.05 1.71 -4.93
C VAL A 28 1.43 1.52 -4.66
N GLU A 29 1.99 2.42 -3.85
CA GLU A 29 3.36 2.31 -3.35
C GLU A 29 3.48 0.97 -2.62
N ALA A 30 3.97 -0.05 -3.32
CA ALA A 30 4.19 -1.36 -2.74
C ALA A 30 5.46 -1.28 -1.88
N LYS A 31 5.28 -1.33 -0.55
CA LYS A 31 6.39 -1.34 0.41
C LYS A 31 7.19 -2.64 0.24
N ILE A 32 8.42 -2.54 -0.26
CA ILE A 32 9.33 -3.68 -0.33
C ILE A 32 9.98 -3.86 1.04
N CYS A 33 9.73 -5.00 1.67
CA CYS A 33 10.27 -5.32 2.99
C CYS A 33 11.27 -6.48 2.94
N PRO A 34 12.37 -6.40 3.72
CA PRO A 34 13.22 -7.56 3.97
C PRO A 34 12.41 -8.73 4.51
N GLN A 35 12.80 -9.96 4.16
CA GLN A 35 12.16 -11.19 4.64
C GLN A 35 12.83 -11.77 5.90
N VAL A 36 13.76 -11.02 6.50
CA VAL A 36 14.41 -11.40 7.76
C VAL A 36 13.48 -11.05 8.92
N CYS A 37 13.22 -12.02 9.80
CA CYS A 37 12.40 -11.82 10.99
C CYS A 37 13.24 -11.50 12.23
N TYR A 38 12.70 -10.67 13.10
CA TYR A 38 13.26 -10.38 14.42
C TYR A 38 12.68 -11.31 15.46
N ASP A 39 13.53 -11.72 16.40
CA ASP A 39 13.12 -12.52 17.56
C ASP A 39 12.63 -11.59 18.67
N VAL A 40 11.40 -11.12 18.53
CA VAL A 40 10.72 -10.22 19.49
C VAL A 40 9.57 -10.97 20.15
N ALA A 41 9.19 -10.57 21.37
CA ALA A 41 8.25 -11.33 22.18
C ALA A 41 6.78 -11.05 21.82
N TYR A 42 6.44 -9.79 21.59
CA TYR A 42 5.06 -9.38 21.27
C TYR A 42 5.05 -8.04 20.52
N MET A 43 3.86 -7.65 20.05
CA MET A 43 3.62 -6.30 19.55
C MET A 43 2.36 -5.70 20.16
N THR A 44 2.29 -4.37 20.20
CA THR A 44 1.05 -3.63 20.46
C THR A 44 0.75 -2.70 19.29
N CYS A 45 -0.52 -2.45 19.02
CA CYS A 45 -0.95 -1.54 17.95
C CYS A 45 -1.93 -0.53 18.51
N LYS A 46 -1.85 0.72 18.04
CA LYS A 46 -2.79 1.77 18.48
C LYS A 46 -4.27 1.37 18.37
N SER A 47 -4.61 0.56 17.37
CA SER A 47 -5.98 0.06 17.16
C SER A 47 -6.46 -0.95 18.21
N SER A 48 -5.54 -1.67 18.86
CA SER A 48 -5.83 -2.71 19.86
C SER A 48 -5.41 -2.30 21.27
N GLY A 49 -4.97 -1.06 21.46
CA GLY A 49 -4.48 -0.56 22.75
C GLY A 49 -3.29 -1.37 23.27
N ASP A 50 -3.37 -1.73 24.55
CA ASP A 50 -2.29 -2.43 25.28
C ASP A 50 -2.34 -3.96 25.12
N GLN A 51 -3.19 -4.48 24.24
CA GLN A 51 -3.25 -5.91 23.98
C GLN A 51 -1.91 -6.40 23.39
N HIS A 52 -1.32 -7.42 24.02
CA HIS A 52 -0.15 -8.12 23.48
C HIS A 52 -0.61 -9.03 22.35
N LEU A 53 -0.22 -8.70 21.12
CA LEU A 53 -0.50 -9.46 19.91
C LEU A 53 0.73 -10.28 19.48
N THR A 54 0.50 -11.30 18.67
CA THR A 54 1.59 -11.99 17.96
C THR A 54 2.36 -10.98 17.13
N PRO A 55 3.70 -10.90 17.30
CA PRO A 55 4.49 -9.90 16.60
C PRO A 55 4.55 -10.21 15.10
N ALA A 56 4.55 -9.15 14.29
CA ALA A 56 4.92 -9.28 12.89
C ALA A 56 6.38 -9.73 12.77
N CYS A 57 6.70 -10.40 11.65
CA CYS A 57 8.07 -10.86 11.38
C CYS A 57 9.12 -9.75 11.53
N ASN A 58 8.87 -8.54 11.03
CA ASN A 58 9.73 -7.38 11.25
C ASN A 58 8.96 -6.06 11.18
N CYS A 59 9.65 -4.95 11.48
CA CYS A 59 9.05 -3.63 11.55
C CYS A 59 8.49 -3.12 10.21
N CYS A 60 9.11 -3.52 9.10
CA CYS A 60 8.67 -3.08 7.78
C CYS A 60 7.31 -3.69 7.44
N ILE A 61 7.12 -4.97 7.78
CA ILE A 61 5.89 -5.73 7.55
C ILE A 61 4.78 -5.32 8.53
N ALA A 62 5.14 -4.91 9.73
CA ALA A 62 4.19 -4.46 10.73
C ALA A 62 3.31 -3.30 10.22
N SER A 63 2.03 -3.31 10.63
CA SER A 63 1.08 -2.26 10.26
C SER A 63 1.45 -0.93 10.92
N LYS A 64 1.20 0.19 10.22
CA LYS A 64 1.49 1.53 10.72
C LYS A 64 0.87 1.76 12.11
N GLY A 65 1.66 2.26 13.04
CA GLY A 65 1.25 2.50 14.43
C GLY A 65 1.34 1.28 15.34
N CYS A 66 1.90 0.16 14.87
CA CYS A 66 2.27 -0.98 15.70
C CYS A 66 3.70 -0.86 16.19
N THR A 67 3.95 -1.28 17.43
CA THR A 67 5.27 -1.32 18.07
C THR A 67 5.59 -2.76 18.46
N LEU A 68 6.77 -3.24 18.07
CA LEU A 68 7.30 -4.55 18.46
C LEU A 68 8.12 -4.38 19.73
N TYR A 69 8.07 -5.36 20.63
CA TYR A 69 8.75 -5.33 21.92
C TYR A 69 9.62 -6.57 22.16
N ASN A 70 10.78 -6.36 22.77
CA ASN A 70 11.62 -7.44 23.26
C ASN A 70 10.95 -8.13 24.47
N ALA A 71 11.51 -9.27 24.89
CA ALA A 71 10.99 -10.03 26.04
C ALA A 71 11.03 -9.25 27.37
N ASP A 72 11.93 -8.28 27.51
CA ASP A 72 12.01 -7.38 28.67
C ASP A 72 11.00 -6.21 28.62
N GLY A 73 10.17 -6.14 27.57
CA GLY A 73 9.19 -5.08 27.38
C GLY A 73 9.77 -3.78 26.82
N THR A 74 11.04 -3.74 26.44
CA THR A 74 11.60 -2.57 25.73
C THR A 74 11.08 -2.49 24.30
N PRO A 75 10.68 -1.30 23.82
CA PRO A 75 10.24 -1.14 22.43
C PRO A 75 11.42 -1.36 21.49
N PHE A 76 11.31 -2.34 20.60
CA PHE A 76 12.29 -2.64 19.58
C PHE A 76 12.16 -1.68 18.39
N CYS A 77 10.94 -1.48 17.90
CA CYS A 77 10.66 -0.57 16.80
C CYS A 77 9.16 -0.22 16.70
N THR A 78 8.82 0.90 16.07
CA THR A 78 7.44 1.27 15.72
C THR A 78 7.29 1.44 14.21
N ALA A 79 6.32 0.75 13.61
CA ALA A 79 6.03 0.84 12.20
C ALA A 79 5.38 2.19 11.85
N SER A 80 5.93 2.86 10.84
CA SER A 80 5.52 4.18 10.34
C SER A 80 4.82 4.14 8.98
#